data_AF-A0A820MT97-F1
#
_entry.id   AF-A0A820MT97-F1
#
_cell.length_a   1.000
_cell.length_b   1.000
_cell.length_c   1.000
_cell.angle_alpha   90.00
_cell.angle_beta   90.00
_cell.angle_gamma   90.00
#
_symmetry.space_group_name_H-M   'P 1'
#
loop_
_entity.id
_entity.type
_entity.pdbx_description
1 polymer ?
#
loop_
_entity_poly.entity_id
_entity_poly.type
_entity_poly.pdbx_seq_one_letter_code
_entity_poly.pdbx_strand_id
1 'polypeptide(L)'
;MESLGLNVVLPPFLNDRRQFTTTEVNQSKYVTKVRWVVEAVNSRIKQFKYLANTIPNSALPHLEHDVSIVCTIINRYRPPIKTSNADDVAIAEKMILLRSRKNNFEKFLQRNNLKKSSSKWHAIDHIDTIDEFPILSEDEIVSNITLGTFQLKRARSYAEENASTTDLTRSVNYTIHRCQEFPDIIRVPTQSAHVSRAQYHPIIRFTREEILDWWCDCTAGNCVIGCCSH
;
A
#
# COMPACT_ATOMS: atom_id res chain seq x y z
N MET A 1 6.01 20.60 -19.26
CA MET A 1 5.03 19.95 -18.35
C MET A 1 4.50 20.95 -17.33
N GLU A 2 5.37 21.60 -16.55
CA GLU A 2 4.94 22.68 -15.64
C GLU A 2 4.35 23.88 -16.39
N SER A 3 4.90 24.22 -17.57
CA SER A 3 4.34 25.20 -18.49
C SER A 3 2.93 24.87 -19.02
N LEU A 4 2.49 23.62 -18.85
CA LEU A 4 1.13 23.15 -19.21
C LEU A 4 0.22 23.08 -17.98
N GLY A 5 0.64 23.62 -16.82
CA GLY A 5 -0.11 23.56 -15.56
C GLY A 5 -0.05 22.19 -14.86
N LEU A 6 0.81 21.28 -15.32
CA LEU A 6 0.95 19.95 -14.73
C LEU A 6 1.94 19.97 -13.56
N ASN A 7 1.53 19.38 -12.44
CA ASN A 7 2.41 19.19 -11.29
C ASN A 7 3.32 17.97 -11.52
N VAL A 8 4.61 18.21 -11.70
CA VAL A 8 5.61 17.16 -11.88
C VAL A 8 6.11 16.70 -10.53
N VAL A 9 5.96 15.40 -10.26
CA VAL A 9 6.38 14.79 -8.99
C VAL A 9 7.40 13.70 -9.30
N LEU A 10 8.61 13.85 -8.76
CA LEU A 10 9.64 12.83 -8.84
C LEU A 10 9.51 11.84 -7.67
N PRO A 11 9.75 10.54 -7.90
CA PRO A 11 9.88 9.58 -6.81
C PRO A 11 10.97 10.04 -5.83
N PRO A 12 10.73 9.90 -4.52
CA PRO A 12 11.72 10.25 -3.52
C PRO A 12 12.90 9.27 -3.56
N PHE A 13 14.08 9.76 -3.19
CA PHE A 13 15.27 8.94 -3.02
C PHE A 13 15.55 8.71 -1.52
N LEU A 14 16.02 7.51 -1.17
CA LEU A 14 16.26 7.17 0.23
C LEU A 14 17.42 7.97 0.84
N ASN A 15 18.44 8.33 0.06
CA ASN A 15 19.58 9.16 0.48
C ASN A 15 20.11 8.74 1.87
N ASP A 16 20.64 7.51 1.95
CA ASP A 16 21.19 6.86 3.15
C ASP A 16 20.20 6.60 4.31
N ARG A 17 18.92 6.95 4.16
CA ARG A 17 17.87 6.60 5.12
C ARG A 17 17.36 5.17 4.86
N ARG A 18 16.88 4.53 5.92
CA ARG A 18 16.21 3.21 5.82
C ARG A 18 14.75 3.32 5.33
N GLN A 19 14.12 4.47 5.54
CA GLN A 19 12.72 4.71 5.20
C GLN A 19 12.52 6.12 4.64
N PHE A 20 11.50 6.25 3.79
CA PHE A 20 10.98 7.54 3.37
C PHE A 20 10.22 8.22 4.52
N THR A 21 10.17 9.55 4.49
CA THR A 21 9.28 10.31 5.39
C THR A 21 7.82 10.04 5.07
N THR A 22 6.93 10.27 6.04
CA THR A 22 5.48 10.14 5.81
C THR A 22 5.00 10.96 4.61
N THR A 23 5.50 12.19 4.45
CA THR A 23 5.10 13.06 3.33
C THR A 23 5.52 12.48 1.98
N GLU A 24 6.74 11.96 1.86
CA GLU A 24 7.25 11.32 0.65
C GLU A 24 6.44 10.06 0.29
N VAL A 25 6.13 9.20 1.27
CA VAL A 25 5.35 7.98 1.03
C VAL A 25 3.90 8.32 0.68
N ASN A 26 3.26 9.23 1.42
CA ASN A 26 1.90 9.67 1.13
C ASN A 26 1.79 10.23 -0.29
N GLN A 27 2.73 11.08 -0.71
CA GLN A 27 2.76 11.62 -2.07
C GLN A 27 2.93 10.51 -3.11
N SER A 28 3.81 9.54 -2.85
CA SER A 28 4.02 8.39 -3.74
C SER A 28 2.78 7.51 -3.86
N LYS A 29 2.05 7.27 -2.75
CA LYS A 29 0.79 6.52 -2.73
C LYS A 29 -0.32 7.23 -3.51
N TYR A 30 -0.40 8.55 -3.39
CA TYR A 30 -1.33 9.36 -4.17
C TYR A 30 -1.07 9.22 -5.68
N VAL A 31 0.20 9.36 -6.11
CA VAL A 31 0.60 9.15 -7.51
C VAL A 31 0.28 7.73 -7.98
N THR A 32 0.58 6.72 -7.16
CA THR A 32 0.33 5.30 -7.49
C THR A 32 -1.16 5.02 -7.70
N LYS A 33 -2.04 5.65 -6.91
CA LYS A 33 -3.50 5.49 -7.06
C LYS A 33 -4.00 6.00 -8.42
N VAL A 34 -3.48 7.15 -8.88
CA VAL A 34 -3.82 7.72 -10.19
C VAL A 34 -3.15 6.92 -11.32
N ARG A 35 -1.92 6.45 -11.11
CA ARG A 35 -1.14 5.69 -12.11
C ARG A 35 -1.89 4.47 -12.63
N TRP A 36 -2.68 3.80 -11.79
CA TRP A 36 -3.48 2.64 -12.20
C TRP A 36 -4.42 2.96 -13.38
N VAL A 37 -5.08 4.12 -13.37
CA VAL A 37 -5.98 4.52 -14.47
C VAL A 37 -5.20 4.70 -15.76
N VAL A 38 -4.04 5.36 -15.69
CA VAL A 38 -3.15 5.59 -16.83
C VAL A 38 -2.61 4.27 -17.38
N GLU A 39 -2.18 3.35 -16.51
CA GLU A 39 -1.71 2.02 -16.90
C GLU A 39 -2.82 1.20 -17.57
N ALA A 40 -4.06 1.30 -17.09
CA ALA A 40 -5.21 0.63 -17.71
C ALA A 40 -5.53 1.20 -19.11
N VAL A 41 -5.45 2.53 -19.31
CA VAL A 41 -5.59 3.15 -20.63
C VAL A 41 -4.49 2.66 -21.57
N ASN A 42 -3.23 2.73 -21.11
CA ASN A 42 -2.08 2.27 -21.88
C ASN A 42 -2.19 0.79 -22.26
N SER A 43 -2.69 -0.05 -21.35
CA SER A 43 -2.95 -1.46 -21.63
C SER A 43 -3.93 -1.65 -22.78
N ARG A 44 -5.02 -0.86 -22.84
CA ARG A 44 -5.97 -0.90 -23.96
C ARG A 44 -5.35 -0.45 -25.28
N ILE A 45 -4.57 0.62 -25.26
CA ILE A 45 -3.85 1.11 -26.46
C ILE A 45 -2.88 0.03 -26.97
N LYS A 46 -2.18 -0.64 -26.06
CA LYS A 46 -1.25 -1.74 -26.39
C LYS A 46 -1.93 -3.03 -26.85
N GLN A 47 -3.26 -3.11 -26.89
CA GLN A 47 -3.93 -4.22 -27.58
C GLN A 47 -3.80 -4.11 -29.11
N PHE A 48 -3.48 -2.93 -29.63
CA PHE A 48 -3.20 -2.71 -31.04
C PHE A 48 -1.74 -3.08 -31.31
N LYS A 49 -1.51 -4.15 -32.08
CA LYS A 49 -0.18 -4.73 -32.32
C LYS A 49 0.87 -3.71 -32.75
N TYR A 50 0.49 -2.72 -33.56
CA TYR A 50 1.40 -1.66 -33.99
C TYR A 50 1.96 -0.87 -32.79
N LEU A 51 1.11 -0.47 -31.84
CA LEU A 51 1.50 0.31 -30.65
C LEU A 51 2.04 -0.56 -29.50
N ALA A 52 1.90 -1.88 -29.59
CA ALA A 52 2.46 -2.83 -28.64
C ALA A 52 3.95 -3.08 -28.85
N ASN A 53 4.44 -2.85 -30.08
CA ASN A 53 5.79 -3.19 -30.52
C ASN A 53 6.68 -1.96 -30.65
N THR A 54 7.96 -2.19 -30.95
CA THR A 54 8.91 -1.11 -31.25
C THR A 54 8.53 -0.46 -32.57
N ILE A 55 8.34 0.87 -32.56
CA ILE A 55 7.95 1.66 -33.72
C ILE A 55 9.20 2.24 -34.37
N PRO A 56 9.41 2.07 -35.68
CA PRO A 56 10.59 2.61 -36.36
C PRO A 56 10.56 4.15 -36.37
N ASN A 57 11.73 4.78 -36.29
CA ASN A 57 11.83 6.25 -36.26
C ASN A 57 11.21 6.93 -37.49
N SER A 58 11.17 6.24 -38.64
CA SER A 58 10.53 6.73 -39.86
C SER A 58 9.02 6.94 -39.71
N ALA A 59 8.37 6.29 -38.75
CA ALA A 59 6.94 6.42 -38.48
C ALA A 59 6.62 7.51 -37.44
N LEU A 60 7.62 8.13 -36.80
CA LEU A 60 7.42 9.21 -35.83
C LEU A 60 6.55 10.38 -36.36
N PRO A 61 6.68 10.82 -37.63
CA PRO A 61 5.81 11.88 -38.16
C PRO A 61 4.31 11.54 -38.16
N HIS A 62 3.96 10.26 -38.13
CA HIS A 62 2.57 9.78 -38.18
C HIS A 62 2.07 9.24 -36.84
N LEU A 63 2.96 9.01 -35.88
CA LEU A 63 2.65 8.35 -34.62
C LEU A 63 1.53 9.04 -33.83
N GLU A 64 1.51 10.38 -33.82
CA GLU A 64 0.46 11.15 -33.15
C GLU A 64 -0.93 10.86 -33.77
N HIS A 65 -0.99 10.78 -35.10
CA HIS A 65 -2.21 10.48 -35.82
C HIS A 65 -2.65 9.03 -35.59
N ASP A 66 -1.71 8.08 -35.63
CA ASP A 66 -1.97 6.67 -35.37
C ASP A 66 -2.53 6.45 -33.96
N VAL A 67 -1.93 7.09 -32.95
CA VAL A 67 -2.43 7.04 -31.56
C VAL A 67 -3.81 7.67 -31.45
N SER A 68 -4.04 8.79 -32.13
CA SER A 68 -5.34 9.48 -32.14
C SER A 68 -6.45 8.64 -32.77
N ILE A 69 -6.17 7.94 -33.88
CA ILE A 69 -7.09 6.98 -34.50
C ILE A 69 -7.41 5.85 -33.51
N VAL A 70 -6.40 5.24 -32.91
CA VAL A 70 -6.58 4.14 -31.94
C VAL A 70 -7.42 4.59 -30.74
N CYS A 71 -7.11 5.75 -30.17
CA CYS A 71 -7.87 6.33 -29.06
C CYS A 71 -9.33 6.63 -29.46
N THR A 72 -9.56 7.11 -30.69
CA THR A 72 -10.91 7.37 -31.21
C THR A 72 -11.72 6.08 -31.34
N ILE A 73 -11.11 5.01 -31.87
CA ILE A 73 -11.73 3.67 -31.96
C ILE A 73 -12.05 3.14 -30.55
N ILE A 74 -11.11 3.22 -29.61
CA ILE A 74 -11.34 2.81 -28.22
C ILE A 74 -12.51 3.58 -27.62
N ASN A 75 -12.53 4.90 -27.74
CA ASN A 75 -13.58 5.74 -27.17
C ASN A 75 -14.95 5.49 -27.81
N ARG A 76 -14.99 5.13 -29.10
CA ARG A 76 -16.24 4.84 -29.81
C ARG A 76 -16.84 3.48 -29.46
N TYR A 77 -15.99 2.46 -29.30
CA TYR A 77 -16.44 1.06 -29.26
C TYR A 77 -16.18 0.33 -27.94
N ARG A 78 -15.42 0.91 -27.00
CA ARG A 78 -15.18 0.31 -25.68
C ARG A 78 -15.90 1.11 -24.59
N PRO A 79 -16.43 0.44 -23.55
CA PRO A 79 -16.94 1.14 -22.38
C PRO A 79 -15.80 1.85 -21.65
N PRO A 80 -16.09 2.85 -20.80
CA PRO A 80 -15.10 3.47 -19.91
C PRO A 80 -14.30 2.42 -19.12
N ILE A 81 -13.05 2.74 -18.74
CA ILE A 81 -12.19 1.82 -17.97
C ILE A 81 -12.79 1.52 -16.60
N LYS A 82 -13.28 2.56 -15.95
CA LYS A 82 -13.98 2.48 -14.69
C LYS A 82 -14.93 3.67 -14.62
N THR A 83 -16.13 3.43 -14.12
CA THR A 83 -17.03 4.48 -13.69
C THR A 83 -16.82 4.66 -12.19
N SER A 84 -16.50 5.87 -11.75
CA SER A 84 -16.37 6.16 -10.32
C SER A 84 -17.69 5.88 -9.60
N ASN A 85 -17.61 5.19 -8.47
CA ASN A 85 -18.74 5.01 -7.55
C ASN A 85 -18.57 5.90 -6.30
N ALA A 86 -19.57 5.90 -5.42
CA ALA A 86 -19.53 6.71 -4.19
C ALA A 86 -18.32 6.35 -3.30
N ASP A 87 -17.96 5.06 -3.23
CA ASP A 87 -16.82 4.59 -2.42
C ASP A 87 -15.49 5.12 -2.95
N ASP A 88 -15.32 5.18 -4.28
CA ASP A 88 -14.13 5.75 -4.91
C ASP A 88 -13.95 7.23 -4.56
N VAL A 89 -15.06 7.98 -4.50
CA VAL A 89 -15.06 9.39 -4.10
C VAL A 89 -14.69 9.52 -2.63
N ALA A 90 -15.33 8.74 -1.74
CA ALA A 90 -15.03 8.75 -0.31
C ALA A 90 -13.56 8.39 -0.02
N ILE A 91 -13.02 7.38 -0.71
CA ILE A 91 -11.60 7.01 -0.61
C ILE A 91 -10.73 8.18 -1.08
N ALA A 92 -11.04 8.81 -2.21
CA ALA A 92 -10.26 9.93 -2.75
C ALA A 92 -10.23 11.13 -1.78
N GLU A 93 -11.38 11.50 -1.21
CA GLU A 93 -11.50 12.56 -0.21
C GLU A 93 -10.67 12.24 1.04
N LYS A 94 -10.77 10.99 1.54
CA LYS A 94 -9.96 10.52 2.66
C LYS A 94 -8.46 10.58 2.36
N MET A 95 -8.03 10.18 1.17
CA MET A 95 -6.63 10.29 0.75
C MET A 95 -6.16 11.76 0.70
N ILE A 96 -7.00 12.69 0.23
CA ILE A 96 -6.69 14.13 0.20
C ILE A 96 -6.50 14.66 1.61
N LEU A 97 -7.40 14.31 2.54
CA LEU A 97 -7.31 14.70 3.95
C LEU A 97 -6.01 14.19 4.61
N LEU A 98 -5.62 12.96 4.30
CA LEU A 98 -4.46 12.30 4.90
C LEU A 98 -3.12 12.72 4.27
N ARG A 99 -3.13 13.34 3.08
CA ARG A 99 -1.93 13.66 2.30
C ARG A 99 -0.85 14.38 3.09
N SER A 100 -1.23 15.43 3.81
CA SER A 100 -0.30 16.26 4.58
C SER A 100 -0.12 15.80 6.02
N ARG A 101 -0.85 14.76 6.46
CA ARG A 101 -0.79 14.26 7.83
C ARG A 101 0.51 13.49 8.06
N LYS A 102 1.17 13.80 9.17
CA LYS A 102 2.35 13.05 9.65
C LYS A 102 1.88 11.83 10.43
N ASN A 103 2.67 10.76 10.43
CA ASN A 103 2.40 9.59 11.26
C ASN A 103 2.78 9.92 12.71
N ASN A 104 1.79 10.26 13.54
CA ASN A 104 2.04 10.57 14.95
C ASN A 104 2.34 9.31 15.77
N PHE A 105 1.87 8.14 15.32
CA PHE A 105 2.18 6.87 15.94
C PHE A 105 3.67 6.52 15.79
N GLU A 106 4.29 6.82 14.64
CA GLU A 106 5.75 6.67 14.47
C GLU A 106 6.53 7.47 15.52
N LYS A 107 6.14 8.72 15.78
CA LYS A 107 6.75 9.56 16.83
C LYS A 107 6.53 8.98 18.22
N PHE A 108 5.34 8.44 18.48
CA PHE A 108 5.03 7.76 19.73
C PHE A 108 5.94 6.54 19.94
N LEU A 109 6.08 5.68 18.92
CA LEU A 109 6.97 4.52 18.96
C LEU A 109 8.42 4.92 19.19
N GLN A 110 8.87 6.01 18.57
CA GLN A 110 10.23 6.53 18.77
C GLN A 110 10.46 7.05 20.19
N ARG A 111 9.53 7.86 20.72
CA ARG A 111 9.63 8.42 22.09
C ARG A 111 9.67 7.34 23.17
N ASN A 112 8.91 6.26 22.96
CA ASN A 112 8.86 5.13 23.89
C ASN A 112 9.91 4.04 23.58
N ASN A 113 10.84 4.28 22.65
CA ASN A 113 11.89 3.35 22.23
C ASN A 113 11.38 1.98 21.72
N LEU A 114 10.14 1.91 21.23
CA LEU A 114 9.48 0.67 20.80
C LEU A 114 10.00 0.16 19.45
N LYS A 115 10.61 1.03 18.64
CA LYS A 115 11.20 0.68 17.33
C LYS A 115 12.49 -0.15 17.46
N LYS A 116 13.22 -0.03 18.57
CA LYS A 116 14.56 -0.62 18.75
C LYS A 116 14.63 -1.63 19.89
N SER A 117 13.84 -1.46 20.94
CA SER A 117 13.94 -2.27 22.15
C SER A 117 13.20 -3.59 21.99
N SER A 118 13.91 -4.68 21.71
CA SER A 118 13.32 -6.03 21.66
C SER A 118 12.74 -6.46 23.01
N SER A 119 13.35 -6.03 24.12
CA SER A 119 12.94 -6.37 25.50
C SER A 119 11.53 -5.92 25.88
N LYS A 120 10.96 -4.92 25.18
CA LYS A 120 9.62 -4.39 25.43
C LYS A 120 8.51 -5.21 24.77
N TRP A 121 8.88 -6.25 24.04
CA TRP A 121 7.99 -7.09 23.26
C TRP A 121 7.99 -8.50 23.85
N HIS A 122 6.81 -8.99 24.20
CA HIS A 122 6.60 -10.35 24.67
C HIS A 122 5.96 -11.16 23.55
N ALA A 123 6.48 -12.35 23.26
CA ALA A 123 5.82 -13.25 22.34
C ALA A 123 4.55 -13.79 22.98
N ILE A 124 3.47 -13.75 22.21
CA ILE A 124 2.19 -14.32 22.61
C ILE A 124 2.30 -15.81 22.37
N ASP A 125 2.18 -16.60 23.43
CA ASP A 125 2.19 -18.05 23.32
C ASP A 125 0.83 -18.57 22.86
N HIS A 126 0.77 -19.83 22.44
CA HIS A 126 -0.42 -20.53 21.91
C HIS A 126 -1.61 -20.61 22.89
N ILE A 127 -1.42 -20.21 24.16
CA ILE A 127 -2.45 -20.13 25.20
C ILE A 127 -3.01 -18.70 25.31
N ASP A 128 -2.25 -17.70 24.89
CA ASP A 128 -2.63 -16.30 24.97
C ASP A 128 -3.49 -15.93 23.76
N THR A 129 -4.75 -15.62 23.99
CA THR A 129 -5.62 -15.01 22.98
C THR A 129 -5.59 -13.49 23.11
N ILE A 130 -5.68 -12.80 21.98
CA ILE A 130 -5.89 -11.34 21.95
C ILE A 130 -7.39 -11.12 21.72
N ASP A 131 -8.20 -11.40 22.74
CA ASP A 131 -9.66 -11.27 22.64
C ASP A 131 -10.11 -9.83 22.41
N GLU A 132 -9.23 -8.87 22.67
CA GLU A 132 -9.45 -7.44 22.39
C GLU A 132 -9.09 -7.04 20.96
N PHE A 133 -8.58 -7.95 20.12
CA PHE A 133 -8.26 -7.62 18.74
C PHE A 133 -9.55 -7.56 17.89
N PRO A 134 -9.73 -6.52 17.05
CA PRO A 134 -10.99 -6.33 16.35
C PRO A 134 -11.15 -7.33 15.21
N ILE A 135 -12.39 -7.79 15.02
CA ILE A 135 -12.78 -8.57 13.85
C ILE A 135 -13.32 -7.60 12.81
N LEU A 136 -12.60 -7.46 11.71
CA LEU A 136 -12.95 -6.52 10.63
C LEU A 136 -13.43 -7.27 9.39
N SER A 137 -14.44 -6.72 8.73
CA SER A 137 -14.84 -7.13 7.38
C SER A 137 -13.81 -6.70 6.33
N GLU A 138 -13.84 -7.34 5.16
CA GLU A 138 -12.99 -6.95 4.04
C GLU A 138 -13.21 -5.48 3.63
N ASP A 139 -14.46 -5.02 3.63
CA ASP A 139 -14.82 -3.65 3.27
C ASP A 139 -14.26 -2.63 4.25
N GLU A 140 -14.24 -2.93 5.55
CA GLU A 140 -13.61 -2.09 6.57
C GLU A 140 -12.11 -2.02 6.37
N ILE A 141 -11.45 -3.16 6.11
CA ILE A 141 -10.01 -3.18 5.83
C ILE A 141 -9.70 -2.35 4.59
N VAL A 142 -10.47 -2.52 3.51
CA VAL A 142 -10.26 -1.79 2.25
C VAL A 142 -10.49 -0.29 2.42
N SER A 143 -11.53 0.11 3.14
CA SER A 143 -11.95 1.51 3.25
C SER A 143 -11.23 2.28 4.36
N ASN A 144 -10.76 1.58 5.39
CA ASN A 144 -10.13 2.20 6.56
C ASN A 144 -8.63 2.00 6.65
N ILE A 145 -8.11 0.87 6.16
CA ILE A 145 -6.70 0.50 6.39
C ILE A 145 -5.88 0.53 5.10
N THR A 146 -6.32 -0.10 4.01
CA THR A 146 -5.48 -0.21 2.81
C THR A 146 -5.78 0.84 1.75
N LEU A 147 -6.97 1.46 1.79
CA LEU A 147 -7.51 2.40 0.79
C LEU A 147 -7.48 1.80 -0.63
N GLY A 148 -7.72 0.49 -0.73
CA GLY A 148 -7.77 -0.27 -1.97
C GLY A 148 -7.32 -1.73 -1.83
N THR A 149 -7.73 -2.55 -2.79
CA THR A 149 -7.55 -4.01 -2.70
C THR A 149 -6.14 -4.50 -3.00
N PHE A 150 -5.28 -3.69 -3.62
CA PHE A 150 -3.94 -4.14 -4.03
C PHE A 150 -3.07 -4.61 -2.84
N GLN A 151 -3.01 -3.80 -1.77
CA GLN A 151 -2.18 -4.17 -0.61
C GLN A 151 -2.73 -5.40 0.09
N LEU A 152 -4.07 -5.50 0.20
CA LEU A 152 -4.77 -6.63 0.81
C LEU A 152 -4.53 -7.94 0.04
N LYS A 153 -4.66 -7.91 -1.30
CA LYS A 153 -4.39 -9.07 -2.15
C LYS A 153 -2.97 -9.61 -1.99
N ARG A 154 -2.00 -8.71 -1.79
CA ARG A 154 -0.59 -9.07 -1.58
C ARG A 154 -0.30 -9.46 -0.13
N ALA A 155 -1.04 -8.95 0.85
CA ALA A 155 -0.89 -9.30 2.26
C ALA A 155 -1.10 -10.80 2.50
N ARG A 156 -1.98 -11.45 1.72
CA ARG A 156 -2.18 -12.90 1.78
C ARG A 156 -0.87 -13.68 1.58
N SER A 157 -0.04 -13.31 0.60
CA SER A 157 1.22 -14.02 0.37
C SER A 157 2.18 -13.89 1.56
N TYR A 158 2.23 -12.72 2.20
CA TYR A 158 3.02 -12.54 3.42
C TYR A 158 2.48 -13.36 4.60
N ALA A 159 1.16 -13.43 4.73
CA ALA A 159 0.51 -14.24 5.74
C ALA A 159 0.82 -15.74 5.53
N GLU A 160 0.75 -16.24 4.30
CA GLU A 160 1.07 -17.63 3.95
C GLU A 160 2.55 -17.97 4.20
N GLU A 161 3.47 -17.07 3.84
CA GLU A 161 4.91 -17.22 4.12
C GLU A 161 5.19 -17.26 5.63
N ASN A 162 4.61 -16.33 6.39
CA ASN A 162 4.79 -16.25 7.84
C ASN A 162 4.21 -17.47 8.56
N ALA A 163 3.05 -17.95 8.12
CA ALA A 163 2.39 -19.13 8.68
C ALA A 163 2.98 -20.46 8.17
N SER A 164 3.89 -20.41 7.18
CA SER A 164 4.41 -21.58 6.47
C SER A 164 3.31 -22.51 5.92
N THR A 165 2.18 -21.94 5.49
CA THR A 165 1.04 -22.67 4.93
C THR A 165 0.20 -21.79 4.00
N THR A 166 -0.35 -22.40 2.95
CA THR A 166 -1.30 -21.75 2.04
C THR A 166 -2.75 -21.84 2.52
N ASP A 167 -3.04 -22.71 3.49
CA ASP A 167 -4.36 -22.87 4.09
C ASP A 167 -4.44 -22.07 5.40
N LEU A 168 -4.84 -20.81 5.28
CA LEU A 168 -5.05 -19.90 6.41
C LEU A 168 -6.39 -20.14 7.14
N THR A 169 -7.20 -21.11 6.71
CA THR A 169 -8.50 -21.41 7.35
C THR A 169 -8.36 -22.34 8.56
N ARG A 170 -7.21 -23.01 8.68
CA ARG A 170 -6.88 -23.88 9.81
C ARG A 170 -6.18 -23.09 10.92
N SER A 171 -5.95 -23.74 12.05
CA SER A 171 -5.02 -23.21 13.06
C SER A 171 -3.64 -23.05 12.43
N VAL A 172 -3.14 -21.82 12.43
CA VAL A 172 -1.88 -21.42 11.84
C VAL A 172 -1.01 -20.76 12.91
N ASN A 173 0.29 -21.00 12.84
CA ASN A 173 1.24 -20.45 13.80
C ASN A 173 1.76 -19.11 13.29
N TYR A 174 1.31 -18.01 13.88
CA TYR A 174 1.94 -16.70 13.70
C TYR A 174 2.76 -16.34 14.93
N THR A 175 3.96 -15.81 14.71
CA THR A 175 4.68 -15.12 15.77
C THR A 175 4.10 -13.72 15.93
N ILE A 176 3.36 -13.50 17.01
CA ILE A 176 2.84 -12.18 17.37
C ILE A 176 3.52 -11.74 18.66
N HIS A 177 3.94 -10.48 18.70
CA HIS A 177 4.52 -9.87 19.89
C HIS A 177 3.57 -8.81 20.46
N ARG A 178 3.24 -8.88 21.75
CA ARG A 178 2.51 -7.82 22.48
C ARG A 178 3.50 -6.87 23.15
N CYS A 179 3.20 -5.58 23.17
CA CYS A 179 4.00 -4.63 23.93
C CYS A 179 3.67 -4.74 25.43
N GLN A 180 4.71 -4.80 26.28
CA GLN A 180 4.55 -4.93 27.73
C GLN A 180 3.97 -3.67 28.39
N GLU A 181 4.37 -2.49 27.90
CA GLU A 181 3.95 -1.20 28.44
C GLU A 181 2.59 -0.75 27.89
N PHE A 182 2.22 -1.21 26.69
CA PHE A 182 1.02 -0.79 25.96
C PHE A 182 0.29 -2.02 25.39
N PRO A 183 -0.63 -2.63 26.15
CA PRO A 183 -1.28 -3.88 25.75
C PRO A 183 -2.14 -3.79 24.48
N ASP A 184 -2.49 -2.58 24.06
CA ASP A 184 -3.21 -2.23 22.83
C ASP A 184 -2.29 -2.15 21.59
N ILE A 185 -1.00 -2.47 21.75
CA ILE A 185 -0.01 -2.45 20.68
C ILE A 185 0.59 -3.83 20.48
N ILE A 186 0.52 -4.30 19.23
CA ILE A 186 1.16 -5.56 18.82
C ILE A 186 2.10 -5.34 17.64
N ARG A 187 3.01 -6.29 17.46
CA ARG A 187 4.02 -6.32 16.39
C ARG A 187 4.09 -7.72 15.81
N VAL A 188 4.10 -7.83 14.48
CA VAL A 188 4.14 -9.12 13.79
C VAL A 188 5.40 -9.19 12.91
N PRO A 189 6.47 -9.85 13.35
CA PRO A 189 7.66 -10.01 12.53
C PRO A 189 7.32 -10.75 11.22
N THR A 190 7.65 -10.13 10.08
CA THR A 190 7.27 -10.61 8.75
C THR A 190 8.50 -10.67 7.86
N GLN A 191 8.71 -11.80 7.21
CA GLN A 191 9.85 -11.97 6.30
C GLN A 191 9.66 -11.13 5.03
N SER A 192 10.74 -10.53 4.53
CA SER A 192 10.69 -9.84 3.24
C SER A 192 10.68 -10.84 2.09
N ALA A 193 9.62 -10.77 1.27
CA ALA A 193 9.50 -11.54 0.03
C ALA A 193 10.60 -11.23 -1.02
N HIS A 194 11.30 -10.09 -0.89
CA HIS A 194 12.30 -9.63 -1.87
C HIS A 194 13.74 -9.82 -1.41
N VAL A 195 13.96 -9.96 -0.09
CA VAL A 195 15.30 -10.01 0.50
C VAL A 195 15.29 -11.02 1.63
N SER A 196 15.88 -12.18 1.40
CA SER A 196 15.87 -13.31 2.36
C SER A 196 16.44 -13.00 3.74
N ARG A 197 17.29 -11.97 3.87
CA ARG A 197 17.87 -11.55 5.17
C ARG A 197 17.09 -10.45 5.88
N ALA A 198 16.09 -9.85 5.24
CA ALA A 198 15.37 -8.71 5.80
C ALA A 198 14.05 -9.18 6.43
N GLN A 199 13.87 -8.88 7.70
CA GLN A 199 12.61 -9.04 8.41
C GLN A 199 12.05 -7.66 8.72
N TYR A 200 10.77 -7.47 8.40
CA TYR A 200 10.04 -6.26 8.73
C TYR A 200 9.17 -6.47 9.97
N HIS A 201 8.87 -5.38 10.64
CA HIS A 201 8.14 -5.34 11.90
C HIS A 201 6.97 -4.36 11.78
N PRO A 202 5.88 -4.72 11.09
CA PRO A 202 4.62 -4.01 11.23
C PRO A 202 4.18 -4.00 12.71
N ILE A 203 3.80 -2.81 13.16
CA ILE A 203 3.31 -2.50 14.50
C ILE A 203 1.96 -1.83 14.33
N ILE A 204 0.96 -2.29 15.07
CA ILE A 204 -0.39 -1.75 15.03
C ILE A 204 -0.87 -1.44 16.44
N ARG A 205 -1.68 -0.39 16.54
CA ARG A 205 -2.44 0.00 17.72
C ARG A 205 -3.91 -0.20 17.46
N PHE A 206 -4.64 -0.81 18.39
CA PHE A 206 -6.02 -1.22 18.17
C PHE A 206 -6.90 -1.03 19.42
N THR A 207 -8.20 -1.04 19.20
CA THR A 207 -9.22 -1.30 20.23
C THR A 207 -9.99 -2.55 19.86
N ARG A 208 -10.98 -2.93 20.66
CA ARG A 208 -11.87 -4.05 20.35
C ARG A 208 -12.70 -3.84 19.08
N GLU A 209 -12.87 -2.58 18.68
CA GLU A 209 -13.72 -2.17 17.58
C GLU A 209 -12.92 -1.86 16.31
N GLU A 210 -11.70 -1.32 16.41
CA GLU A 210 -10.98 -0.84 15.22
C GLU A 210 -9.45 -0.86 15.35
N ILE A 211 -8.78 -0.75 14.20
CA ILE A 211 -7.35 -0.45 14.12
C ILE A 211 -7.16 1.08 14.08
N LEU A 212 -6.49 1.62 15.10
CA LEU A 212 -6.30 3.06 15.28
C LEU A 212 -5.11 3.60 14.48
N ASP A 213 -3.96 2.91 14.55
CA ASP A 213 -2.73 3.35 13.90
C ASP A 213 -1.85 2.18 13.50
N TRP A 214 -0.97 2.43 12.54
CA TRP A 214 0.02 1.47 12.08
C TRP A 214 1.34 2.15 11.73
N TRP A 215 2.41 1.37 11.81
CA TRP A 215 3.73 1.71 11.33
C TRP A 215 4.49 0.43 10.99
N CYS A 216 5.31 0.44 9.96
CA CYS A 216 6.22 -0.65 9.63
C CYS A 216 7.61 -0.07 9.37
N ASP A 217 8.67 -0.85 9.61
CA ASP A 217 10.07 -0.49 9.34
C ASP A 217 10.49 -0.67 7.87
N CYS A 218 9.60 -1.16 7.00
CA CYS A 218 9.86 -1.21 5.56
C CYS A 218 9.97 0.20 4.95
N THR A 219 10.56 0.32 3.75
CA THR A 219 10.87 1.63 3.14
C THR A 219 9.68 2.58 3.03
N ALA A 220 8.48 2.03 2.82
CA ALA A 220 7.21 2.76 2.72
C ALA A 220 6.30 2.60 3.96
N GLY A 221 6.79 2.01 5.05
CA GLY A 221 5.98 1.65 6.23
C GLY A 221 5.55 2.83 7.09
N ASN A 222 6.08 4.02 6.83
CA ASN A 222 5.72 5.25 7.54
C ASN A 222 4.55 6.01 6.89
N CYS A 223 3.66 5.30 6.19
CA CYS A 223 2.53 5.86 5.46
C CYS A 223 1.30 6.06 6.35
N VAL A 224 0.50 7.10 6.08
CA VAL A 224 -0.87 7.22 6.64
C VAL A 224 -1.94 7.13 5.55
N ILE A 225 -1.58 7.29 4.27
CA ILE A 225 -2.45 6.96 3.14
C ILE A 225 -2.41 5.45 2.92
N GLY A 226 -3.24 4.78 3.70
CA GLY A 226 -3.25 3.34 3.85
C GLY A 226 -1.94 2.77 4.41
N CYS A 227 -1.68 1.48 4.20
CA CYS A 227 -0.53 0.76 4.77
C CYS A 227 0.36 0.05 3.71
N CYS A 228 1.42 -0.62 4.18
CA CYS A 228 2.16 -1.61 3.40
C CYS A 228 1.45 -2.98 3.44
N SER A 229 1.91 -3.94 2.62
CA SER A 229 1.35 -5.30 2.61
C SER A 229 1.83 -6.21 3.75
N HIS A 230 2.87 -5.83 4.49
CA HIS A 230 3.28 -6.54 5.72
C HIS A 230 2.31 -6.18 6.83
#